data_AF-A0A1L3KPU3-F1
#
_entry.id   AF-A0A1L3KPU3-F1
#
_cell.length_a   1.000
_cell.length_b   1.000
_cell.length_c   1.000
_cell.angle_alpha   90.00
_cell.angle_beta   90.00
_cell.angle_gamma   90.00
#
_symmetry.space_group_name_H-M   'P 1'
#
loop_
_entity.id
_entity.type
_entity.pdbx_description
1 polymer ?
#
loop_
_entity_poly.entity_id
_entity_poly.type
_entity_poly.pdbx_seq_one_letter_code
_entity_poly.pdbx_strand_id
1 'polypeptide(L)'
;MNQLTVVVFFACVAALLASPLEPKAAAAQASQDRLKAAHHKCQSNPATAVEESALKALTSGGPKPANYGAHALCMSKALGWQSEDGSVNTETIKARAENIFGPSPKLNEIVNECAQNQANAEETAVHLTRCYVKYAPRHNGHPPGHPH
;
A
#
# COMPACT_ATOMS: atom_id res chain seq x y z
N MET A 1 45.75 -39.39 -40.59
CA MET A 1 45.34 -40.40 -39.59
C MET A 1 45.46 -39.76 -38.21
N ASN A 2 44.36 -39.79 -37.48
CA ASN A 2 44.09 -39.32 -36.11
C ASN A 2 45.29 -39.20 -35.15
N GLN A 3 45.24 -38.20 -34.27
CA GLN A 3 44.79 -38.41 -32.87
C GLN A 3 44.34 -37.11 -32.21
N LEU A 4 43.14 -37.17 -31.63
CA LEU A 4 42.45 -36.13 -30.90
C LEU A 4 43.20 -35.76 -29.62
N THR A 5 43.46 -34.47 -29.41
CA THR A 5 43.79 -33.93 -28.08
C THR A 5 42.67 -32.98 -27.66
N VAL A 6 41.77 -33.54 -26.86
CA VAL A 6 41.00 -32.93 -25.76
C VAL A 6 40.97 -31.39 -25.75
N VAL A 7 39.85 -30.80 -26.18
CA VAL A 7 39.41 -29.48 -25.71
C VAL A 7 38.05 -29.67 -25.04
N VAL A 8 38.16 -30.01 -23.75
CA VAL A 8 37.32 -29.58 -22.63
C VAL A 8 35.95 -29.02 -23.00
N PHE A 9 34.93 -29.83 -22.73
CA PHE A 9 33.58 -29.47 -22.29
C PHE A 9 33.22 -27.98 -22.42
N PHE A 10 32.49 -27.65 -23.48
CA PHE A 10 31.65 -26.45 -23.57
C PHE A 10 30.47 -26.60 -22.60
N ALA A 11 30.73 -26.57 -21.30
CA ALA A 11 29.73 -26.20 -20.32
C ALA A 11 29.58 -24.69 -20.43
N CYS A 12 28.80 -24.23 -21.43
CA CYS A 12 28.24 -22.90 -21.40
C CYS A 12 27.49 -22.79 -20.08
N VAL A 13 28.10 -22.08 -19.15
CA VAL A 13 27.56 -21.72 -17.85
C VAL A 13 26.27 -20.96 -18.13
N ALA A 14 25.14 -21.68 -18.13
CA ALA A 14 23.80 -21.12 -18.13
C ALA A 14 23.48 -20.54 -16.74
N ALA A 15 24.40 -19.74 -16.20
CA ALA A 15 24.22 -18.94 -14.99
C ALA A 15 24.10 -17.44 -15.33
N LEU A 16 23.67 -17.14 -16.55
CA LEU A 16 23.11 -15.85 -16.94
C LEU A 16 21.61 -16.15 -17.05
N LEU A 17 20.77 -15.93 -16.03
CA LEU A 17 19.96 -14.72 -15.90
C LEU A 17 19.20 -14.76 -14.54
N ALA A 18 19.88 -14.92 -13.41
CA ALA A 18 19.26 -14.60 -12.11
C ALA A 18 19.58 -13.14 -11.77
N SER A 19 18.99 -12.20 -12.51
CA SER A 19 18.99 -10.80 -12.08
C SER A 19 18.22 -10.72 -10.75
N PRO A 20 18.72 -10.02 -9.71
CA PRO A 20 17.99 -9.82 -8.45
C PRO A 20 16.84 -8.83 -8.66
N LEU A 21 15.80 -9.24 -9.37
CA LEU A 21 14.56 -8.47 -9.60
C LEU A 21 13.47 -8.80 -8.56
N GLU A 22 13.73 -9.72 -7.65
CA GLU A 22 12.71 -10.43 -6.88
C GLU A 22 12.21 -9.76 -5.57
N PRO A 23 13.04 -9.05 -4.76
CA PRO A 23 12.60 -8.61 -3.43
C PRO A 23 11.45 -7.60 -3.44
N LYS A 24 11.45 -6.68 -4.42
CA LYS A 24 10.46 -5.58 -4.48
C LYS A 24 9.10 -6.04 -5.00
N ALA A 25 9.08 -6.95 -5.98
CA ALA A 25 7.84 -7.51 -6.50
C ALA A 25 7.13 -8.37 -5.43
N ALA A 26 7.88 -9.21 -4.71
CA ALA A 26 7.34 -10.01 -3.61
C ALA A 26 6.78 -9.15 -2.46
N ALA A 27 7.50 -8.09 -2.07
CA ALA A 27 7.02 -7.15 -1.04
C ALA A 27 5.77 -6.37 -1.48
N ALA A 28 5.71 -5.95 -2.74
CA ALA A 28 4.52 -5.29 -3.30
C ALA A 28 3.31 -6.24 -3.32
N GLN A 29 3.50 -7.50 -3.74
CA GLN A 29 2.46 -8.52 -3.72
C GLN A 29 1.95 -8.79 -2.31
N ALA A 30 2.85 -9.00 -1.34
CA ALA A 30 2.48 -9.21 0.06
C ALA A 30 1.69 -8.02 0.64
N SER A 31 2.06 -6.78 0.27
CA SER A 31 1.32 -5.57 0.65
C SER A 31 -0.09 -5.54 0.05
N GLN A 32 -0.24 -5.91 -1.23
CA GLN A 32 -1.55 -6.01 -1.88
C GLN A 32 -2.43 -7.09 -1.26
N ASP A 33 -1.87 -8.25 -0.92
CA ASP A 33 -2.62 -9.35 -0.33
C ASP A 33 -3.09 -9.01 1.08
N ARG A 34 -2.26 -8.32 1.88
CA ARG A 34 -2.68 -7.78 3.19
C ARG A 34 -3.82 -6.77 3.05
N LEU A 35 -3.79 -5.90 2.04
CA LEU A 35 -4.86 -4.94 1.78
C LEU A 35 -6.17 -5.66 1.39
N LYS A 36 -6.11 -6.65 0.48
CA LYS A 36 -7.27 -7.45 0.08
C LYS A 36 -7.86 -8.23 1.26
N ALA A 37 -7.01 -8.82 2.10
CA ALA A 37 -7.45 -9.56 3.28
C ALA A 37 -8.13 -8.64 4.30
N ALA A 38 -7.56 -7.46 4.56
CA ALA A 38 -8.18 -6.44 5.42
C ALA A 38 -9.53 -6.00 4.84
N HIS A 39 -9.58 -5.72 3.54
CA HIS A 39 -10.81 -5.31 2.84
C HIS A 39 -11.90 -6.35 2.97
N HIS A 40 -11.60 -7.61 2.64
CA HIS A 40 -12.54 -8.72 2.79
C HIS A 40 -13.04 -8.87 4.23
N LYS A 41 -12.15 -8.78 5.23
CA LYS A 41 -12.51 -8.82 6.65
C LYS A 41 -13.46 -7.68 7.04
N CYS A 42 -13.24 -6.48 6.51
CA CYS A 42 -14.08 -5.32 6.82
C CYS A 42 -15.40 -5.32 6.05
N GLN A 43 -15.45 -5.92 4.86
CA GLN A 43 -16.68 -6.12 4.09
C GLN A 43 -17.57 -7.23 4.66
N SER A 44 -17.01 -8.22 5.36
CA SER A 44 -17.79 -9.32 5.93
C SER A 44 -18.56 -8.94 7.21
N ASN A 45 -18.26 -7.78 7.82
CA ASN A 45 -19.00 -7.26 8.96
C ASN A 45 -19.99 -6.17 8.49
N PRO A 46 -21.31 -6.34 8.64
CA PRO A 46 -22.31 -5.36 8.22
C PRO A 46 -22.12 -3.95 8.80
N ALA A 47 -21.51 -3.81 9.99
CA ALA A 47 -21.25 -2.52 10.61
C ALA A 47 -20.12 -1.73 9.90
N THR A 48 -19.27 -2.40 9.13
CA THR A 48 -18.13 -1.82 8.44
C THR A 48 -18.17 -2.04 6.93
N ALA A 49 -19.14 -2.80 6.42
CA ALA A 49 -19.31 -3.05 5.00
C ALA A 49 -19.73 -1.77 4.28
N VAL A 50 -19.18 -1.52 3.09
CA VAL A 50 -19.49 -0.37 2.22
C VAL A 50 -19.70 -0.89 0.79
N GLU A 51 -20.68 -0.34 0.09
CA GLU A 51 -20.89 -0.66 -1.33
C GLU A 51 -19.62 -0.44 -2.16
N GLU A 52 -19.20 -1.47 -2.91
CA GLU A 52 -17.96 -1.43 -3.71
C GLU A 52 -17.97 -0.31 -4.74
N SER A 53 -19.13 -0.02 -5.31
CA SER A 53 -19.31 1.09 -6.25
C SER A 53 -19.06 2.44 -5.60
N ALA A 54 -19.44 2.61 -4.32
CA ALA A 54 -19.18 3.83 -3.56
C ALA A 54 -17.69 3.96 -3.19
N LEU A 55 -17.03 2.86 -2.80
CA LEU A 55 -15.58 2.86 -2.58
C LEU A 55 -14.79 3.19 -3.84
N LYS A 56 -15.21 2.65 -4.99
CA LYS A 56 -14.63 2.99 -6.29
C LYS A 56 -14.84 4.46 -6.62
N ALA A 57 -16.04 5.01 -6.40
CA ALA A 57 -16.35 6.41 -6.68
C ALA A 57 -15.48 7.37 -5.87
N LEU A 58 -15.10 7.03 -4.62
CA LEU A 58 -14.18 7.83 -3.81
C LEU A 58 -12.83 8.09 -4.50
N THR A 59 -12.33 7.13 -5.28
CA THR A 59 -11.05 7.28 -6.00
C THR A 59 -11.12 8.35 -7.11
N SER A 60 -12.34 8.71 -7.53
CA SER A 60 -12.62 9.74 -8.53
C SER A 60 -13.28 10.98 -7.92
N GLY A 61 -13.21 11.15 -6.59
CA GLY A 61 -13.79 12.31 -5.90
C GLY A 61 -15.31 12.24 -5.67
N GLY A 62 -15.90 11.05 -5.80
CA GLY A 62 -17.31 10.82 -5.48
C GLY A 62 -17.65 11.04 -4.00
N PRO A 63 -18.95 11.04 -3.66
CA PRO A 63 -19.40 11.29 -2.29
C PRO A 63 -18.96 10.19 -1.33
N LYS A 64 -18.64 10.60 -0.10
CA LYS A 64 -18.30 9.67 0.99
C LYS A 64 -19.58 9.01 1.53
N PRO A 65 -19.71 7.68 1.47
CA PRO A 65 -20.85 7.00 2.06
C PRO A 65 -20.80 7.10 3.59
N ALA A 66 -21.96 7.05 4.26
CA ALA A 66 -22.07 7.32 5.70
C ALA A 66 -21.21 6.38 6.57
N ASN A 67 -21.11 5.12 6.17
CA ASN A 67 -20.33 4.05 6.80
C ASN A 67 -18.83 4.04 6.42
N TYR A 68 -18.36 5.01 5.62
CA TYR A 68 -16.95 5.03 5.22
C TYR A 68 -15.98 5.20 6.40
N GLY A 69 -16.35 5.97 7.42
CA GLY A 69 -15.52 6.16 8.61
C GLY A 69 -15.25 4.83 9.33
N ALA A 70 -16.32 4.08 9.62
CA ALA A 70 -16.25 2.76 10.22
C ALA A 70 -15.42 1.77 9.37
N HIS A 71 -15.61 1.77 8.04
CA HIS A 71 -14.82 0.94 7.14
C HIS A 71 -13.33 1.31 7.15
N ALA A 72 -13.01 2.61 7.05
CA ALA A 72 -11.64 3.10 7.11
C ALA A 72 -10.97 2.72 8.43
N LEU A 73 -11.68 2.85 9.56
CA LEU A 73 -11.16 2.45 10.87
C LEU A 73 -10.89 0.95 10.93
N CYS A 74 -11.82 0.12 10.47
CA CYS A 74 -11.61 -1.32 10.39
C CYS A 74 -10.36 -1.68 9.57
N MET A 75 -10.21 -1.06 8.40
CA MET A 75 -9.04 -1.26 7.53
C MET A 75 -7.75 -0.83 8.21
N SER A 76 -7.73 0.36 8.82
CA SER A 76 -6.56 0.91 9.50
C SER A 76 -6.07 -0.01 10.63
N LYS A 77 -6.98 -0.56 11.43
CA LYS A 77 -6.67 -1.50 12.51
C LYS A 77 -6.19 -2.85 11.97
N ALA A 78 -6.87 -3.40 10.97
CA ALA A 78 -6.49 -4.66 10.33
C ALA A 78 -5.09 -4.60 9.69
N LEU A 79 -4.68 -3.42 9.23
CA LEU A 79 -3.36 -3.18 8.65
C LEU A 79 -2.30 -2.77 9.70
N GLY A 80 -2.70 -2.53 10.95
CA GLY A 80 -1.83 -2.08 12.04
C GLY A 80 -1.46 -0.59 11.99
N TRP A 81 -2.17 0.21 11.20
CA TRP A 81 -1.93 1.65 11.04
C TRP A 81 -2.49 2.46 12.21
N GLN A 82 -3.55 1.97 12.82
CA GLN A 82 -4.06 2.44 14.10
C GLN A 82 -4.05 1.30 15.11
N SER A 83 -3.78 1.65 16.35
CA SER A 83 -3.87 0.77 17.51
C SER A 83 -5.33 0.48 17.87
N GLU A 84 -5.57 -0.45 18.80
CA GLU A 84 -6.94 -0.81 19.20
C GLU A 84 -7.70 0.34 19.89
N ASP A 85 -6.99 1.26 20.54
CA ASP A 85 -7.56 2.50 21.10
C ASP A 85 -7.89 3.57 20.04
N GLY A 86 -7.55 3.31 18.77
CA GLY A 86 -7.77 4.23 17.66
C GLY A 86 -6.66 5.26 17.44
N SER A 87 -5.58 5.24 18.23
CA SER A 87 -4.42 6.10 18.02
C SER A 87 -3.59 5.66 16.81
N VAL A 88 -2.92 6.60 16.13
CA VAL A 88 -2.00 6.26 15.03
C VAL A 88 -0.80 5.46 15.53
N ASN A 89 -0.51 4.33 14.89
CA ASN A 89 0.75 3.62 15.06
C ASN A 89 1.81 4.22 14.12
N THR A 90 2.52 5.24 14.61
CA THR A 90 3.49 6.01 13.82
C THR A 90 4.62 5.16 13.26
N GLU A 91 5.06 4.12 13.98
CA GLU A 91 6.10 3.21 13.50
C GLU A 91 5.65 2.44 12.26
N THR A 92 4.47 1.82 12.33
CA THR A 92 3.91 1.04 11.20
C THR A 92 3.61 1.95 10.01
N ILE A 93 3.10 3.16 10.27
CA ILE A 93 2.80 4.14 9.22
C ILE A 93 4.07 4.71 8.58
N LYS A 94 5.14 4.93 9.34
CA LYS A 94 6.43 5.31 8.79
C LYS A 94 7.02 4.21 7.91
N ALA A 95 7.00 2.95 8.36
CA ALA A 95 7.45 1.81 7.56
C ALA A 95 6.62 1.67 6.28
N ARG A 96 5.31 1.90 6.35
CA ARG A 96 4.43 1.93 5.17
C ARG A 96 4.81 3.07 4.21
N ALA A 97 5.08 4.26 4.74
CA ALA A 97 5.50 5.43 3.97
C ALA A 97 6.82 5.17 3.23
N GLU A 98 7.81 4.57 3.89
CA GLU A 98 9.09 4.19 3.30
C GLU A 98 8.91 3.21 2.14
N ASN A 99 8.01 2.23 2.31
CA ASN A 99 7.72 1.25 1.27
C ASN A 99 7.01 1.86 0.04
N ILE A 100 6.18 2.89 0.22
CA ILE A 100 5.49 3.55 -0.90
C ILE A 100 6.39 4.58 -1.59
N PHE A 101 7.04 5.45 -0.81
CA PHE A 101 7.71 6.64 -1.30
C PHE A 101 9.24 6.51 -1.41
N GLY A 102 9.80 5.45 -0.82
CA GLY A 102 11.23 5.30 -0.64
C GLY A 102 11.79 6.20 0.48
N PRO A 103 13.04 5.96 0.90
CA PRO A 103 13.72 6.84 1.84
C PRO A 103 14.00 8.19 1.17
N SER A 104 13.53 9.29 1.77
CA SER A 104 13.84 10.65 1.32
C SER A 104 13.65 11.67 2.45
N PRO A 105 14.22 12.88 2.33
CA PRO A 105 13.94 13.96 3.28
C PRO A 105 12.43 14.30 3.38
N LYS A 106 11.68 14.13 2.28
CA LYS A 106 10.22 14.36 2.23
C LYS A 106 9.41 13.32 2.99
N LEU A 107 9.97 12.14 3.25
CA LEU A 107 9.28 11.08 3.98
C LEU A 107 8.85 11.54 5.38
N ASN A 108 9.75 12.22 6.10
CA ASN A 108 9.45 12.71 7.44
C ASN A 108 8.37 13.80 7.40
N GLU A 109 8.38 14.66 6.37
CA GLU A 109 7.33 15.65 6.14
C GLU A 109 5.97 14.96 5.93
N ILE A 110 5.91 13.94 5.07
CA ILE A 110 4.69 13.18 4.80
C ILE A 110 4.19 12.48 6.06
N VAL A 111 5.07 11.80 6.81
CA VAL A 111 4.68 11.13 8.05
C VAL A 111 4.19 12.14 9.08
N ASN A 112 4.88 13.27 9.25
CA ASN A 112 4.45 14.31 10.19
C ASN A 112 3.11 14.94 9.80
N GLU A 113 2.81 15.12 8.51
CA GLU A 113 1.52 15.64 8.07
C GLU A 113 0.39 14.59 8.21
N CYS A 114 0.66 13.35 7.80
CA CYS A 114 -0.39 12.35 7.65
C CYS A 114 -0.65 11.53 8.91
N ALA A 115 0.36 11.29 9.75
CA ALA A 115 0.28 10.44 10.94
C ALA A 115 -0.24 11.19 12.17
N GLN A 116 -1.33 11.96 12.00
CA GLN A 116 -1.92 12.80 13.04
C GLN A 116 -3.25 12.24 13.52
N ASN A 117 -3.40 12.09 14.84
CA ASN A 117 -4.70 11.80 15.46
C ASN A 117 -5.68 12.94 15.16
N GLN A 118 -6.93 12.59 14.85
CA GLN A 118 -8.02 13.53 14.60
C GLN A 118 -9.00 13.55 15.77
N ALA A 119 -10.18 14.16 15.61
CA ALA A 119 -11.15 14.29 16.70
C ALA A 119 -11.64 12.93 17.22
N ASN A 120 -11.62 11.89 16.37
CA ASN A 120 -11.92 10.51 16.75
C ASN A 120 -11.17 9.49 15.87
N ALA A 121 -11.31 8.20 16.21
CA ALA A 121 -10.61 7.11 15.55
C ALA A 121 -11.00 6.95 14.07
N GLU A 122 -12.28 7.13 13.72
CA GLU A 122 -12.75 7.05 12.33
C GLU A 122 -12.22 8.20 11.48
N GLU A 123 -12.26 9.42 12.01
CA GLU A 123 -11.68 10.58 11.35
C GLU A 123 -10.17 10.44 11.16
N THR A 124 -9.48 9.83 12.13
CA THR A 124 -8.05 9.50 12.03
C THR A 124 -7.80 8.54 10.87
N ALA A 125 -8.62 7.50 10.73
CA ALA A 125 -8.48 6.53 9.64
C ALA A 125 -8.73 7.14 8.26
N VAL A 126 -9.74 8.01 8.17
CA VAL A 126 -10.08 8.73 6.95
C VAL A 126 -8.97 9.72 6.58
N HIS A 127 -8.44 10.46 7.55
CA HIS A 127 -7.32 11.39 7.35
C HIS A 127 -6.07 10.66 6.87
N LEU A 128 -5.67 9.59 7.57
CA LEU A 128 -4.53 8.75 7.20
C LEU A 128 -4.65 8.30 5.74
N THR A 129 -5.75 7.64 5.39
CA THR A 129 -5.96 7.13 4.03
C THR A 129 -5.88 8.23 2.97
N ARG A 130 -6.59 9.34 3.17
CA ARG A 130 -6.63 10.45 2.22
C ARG A 130 -5.26 11.13 2.07
N CYS A 131 -4.58 11.38 3.18
CA CYS A 131 -3.30 12.07 3.19
C CYS A 131 -2.23 11.25 2.48
N TYR A 132 -2.16 9.94 2.69
CA TYR A 132 -1.22 9.08 1.96
C TYR A 132 -1.53 8.99 0.46
N VAL A 133 -2.81 9.01 0.06
CA VAL A 133 -3.22 9.04 -1.37
C VAL A 133 -2.79 10.33 -2.07
N LYS A 134 -2.73 11.47 -1.37
CA LYS A 134 -2.19 12.75 -1.90
C LYS A 134 -0.77 12.57 -2.46
N TYR A 135 0.04 11.76 -1.79
CA TYR A 135 1.46 11.54 -2.08
C TYR A 135 1.75 10.29 -2.93
N ALA A 136 0.80 9.37 -3.04
CA ALA A 136 0.97 8.11 -3.79
C ALA A 136 1.43 8.37 -5.25
N PRO A 137 2.46 7.63 -5.74
CA PRO A 137 2.88 7.70 -7.13
C PRO A 137 1.70 7.40 -8.06
N ARG A 138 1.42 8.28 -9.00
CA ARG A 138 0.29 8.13 -9.93
C ARG A 138 0.74 7.42 -11.19
N HIS A 139 -0.03 6.43 -11.62
CA HIS A 139 0.25 5.73 -12.87
C HIS A 139 0.14 6.63 -14.12
N ASN A 140 -0.51 7.82 -14.04
CA ASN A 140 -0.75 8.71 -15.20
C ASN A 140 -0.72 10.23 -14.89
N GLY A 141 -0.01 10.70 -13.85
CA GLY A 141 0.25 12.14 -13.66
C GLY A 141 -0.93 13.08 -13.28
N HIS A 142 -2.16 12.59 -13.03
CA HIS A 142 -3.31 13.45 -12.75
C HIS A 142 -3.73 13.50 -11.27
N PRO A 143 -3.89 14.67 -10.62
CA PRO A 143 -4.28 14.76 -9.21
C PRO A 143 -5.74 14.36 -8.91
N PRO A 144 -6.02 13.70 -7.76
CA PRO A 144 -7.37 13.38 -7.32
C PRO A 144 -8.03 14.64 -6.74
N GLY A 145 -9.29 14.85 -7.09
CA GLY A 145 -10.12 15.91 -6.52
C GLY A 145 -10.35 17.13 -7.41
N HIS A 146 -9.94 17.12 -8.68
CA HIS A 146 -10.46 18.08 -9.65
C HIS A 146 -11.61 17.44 -10.46
N PRO A 147 -12.83 18.01 -10.39
CA PRO A 147 -13.90 17.62 -11.30
C PRO A 147 -13.53 18.04 -12.72
N HIS A 148 -14.02 17.28 -13.71
CA HIS A 148 -14.11 17.73 -15.10
C HIS A 148 -15.06 18.92 -15.23
#